data_AF-A0A4Z0FEY8-F1
#
_entry.id   AF-A0A4Z0FEY8-F1
#
_cell.length_a   1.000
_cell.length_b   1.000
_cell.length_c   1.000
_cell.angle_alpha   90.00
_cell.angle_beta   90.00
_cell.angle_gamma   90.00
#
_symmetry.space_group_name_H-M   'P 1'
#
loop_
_entity.id
_entity.type
_entity.pdbx_description
1 polymer ?
#
loop_
_entity_poly.entity_id
_entity_poly.type
_entity_poly.pdbx_seq_one_letter_code
_entity_poly.pdbx_strand_id
1 'polypeptide(L)'
;MLYLALIIFVMVFLGGLLLAYRHFTHDTVPITMAMGHGAGGVVGLVVLYFAAGSIGTTALWWAFWLYVLAALGGCSVTIYSRFLGHDAPRFMIVGHGLVAVLGCTALTLGVLGIVTA
;
A
#
# COMPACT_ATOMS: atom_id res chain seq x y z
N MET A 1 7.38 10.78 12.96
CA MET A 1 7.16 9.46 12.31
C MET A 1 5.84 9.41 11.56
N LEU A 2 4.75 9.92 12.13
CA LEU A 2 3.43 9.87 11.47
C LEU A 2 3.35 10.63 10.13
N TYR A 3 3.78 11.89 10.07
CA TYR A 3 3.79 12.66 8.81
C TYR A 3 4.71 12.04 7.75
N LEU A 4 5.81 11.43 8.18
CA LEU A 4 6.72 10.70 7.29
C LEU A 4 6.02 9.48 6.69
N ALA A 5 5.31 8.69 7.51
CA ALA A 5 4.50 7.57 7.03
C ALA A 5 3.46 8.05 6.00
N LEU A 6 2.75 9.14 6.29
CA LEU A 6 1.76 9.72 5.38
C LEU A 6 2.38 10.09 4.03
N ILE A 7 3.51 10.81 4.01
CA ILE A 7 4.20 11.19 2.78
C ILE A 7 4.62 9.94 1.98
N ILE A 8 5.20 8.94 2.65
CA ILE A 8 5.63 7.69 1.99
C ILE A 8 4.42 6.98 1.37
N PHE A 9 3.32 6.83 2.12
CA PHE A 9 2.14 6.13 1.61
C PHE A 9 1.44 6.88 0.49
N VAL A 10 1.46 8.22 0.47
CA VAL A 10 0.99 9.01 -0.67
C VAL A 10 1.84 8.73 -1.91
N MET A 11 3.17 8.72 -1.77
CA MET A 11 4.09 8.40 -2.88
C MET A 11 3.88 6.97 -3.40
N VAL A 12 3.73 6.01 -2.49
CA VAL A 12 3.44 4.60 -2.81
C VAL A 12 2.08 4.47 -3.51
N PHE A 13 1.05 5.18 -3.05
CA PHE A 13 -0.27 5.21 -3.68
C PHE A 13 -0.20 5.71 -5.12
N LEU A 14 0.49 6.83 -5.37
CA LEU A 14 0.69 7.37 -6.71
C LEU A 14 1.46 6.38 -7.60
N GLY A 15 2.50 5.73 -7.06
CA GLY A 15 3.21 4.66 -7.76
C GLY A 15 2.30 3.49 -8.13
N GLY A 16 1.43 3.07 -7.20
CA GLY A 16 0.45 2.00 -7.43
C GLY A 16 -0.58 2.35 -8.49
N LEU A 17 -1.08 3.59 -8.48
CA LEU A 17 -2.03 4.09 -9.48
C LEU A 17 -1.41 4.09 -10.88
N LEU A 18 -0.15 4.53 -11.01
CA LEU A 18 0.55 4.52 -12.29
C LEU A 18 0.87 3.10 -12.77
N LEU A 19 1.20 2.16 -11.88
CA LEU A 19 1.36 0.73 -12.23
C LEU A 19 0.03 0.13 -12.71
N ALA A 20 -1.07 0.40 -12.01
CA ALA A 20 -2.40 -0.07 -12.38
C ALA A 20 -2.84 0.50 -13.73
N TYR A 21 -2.62 1.80 -13.97
CA TYR A 21 -2.87 2.45 -15.26
C TYR A 21 -2.15 1.72 -16.40
N ARG A 22 -0.84 1.53 -16.27
CA ARG A 22 -0.04 0.83 -17.29
C ARG A 22 -0.52 -0.59 -17.55
N HIS A 23 -0.87 -1.31 -16.48
CA HIS A 23 -1.42 -2.66 -16.63
C HIS A 23 -2.75 -2.66 -17.40
N PHE A 24 -3.66 -1.71 -17.13
CA PHE A 24 -4.95 -1.65 -17.82
C PHE A 24 -4.87 -1.09 -19.25
N THR A 25 -3.86 -0.29 -19.57
CA THR A 25 -3.58 0.16 -20.94
C THR A 25 -2.81 -0.87 -21.77
N HIS A 26 -2.54 -2.06 -21.22
CA HIS A 26 -1.70 -3.10 -21.86
C HIS A 26 -0.26 -2.62 -22.12
N ASP A 27 0.19 -1.59 -21.39
CA ASP A 27 1.57 -1.14 -21.41
C ASP A 27 2.42 -2.07 -20.54
N THR A 28 3.69 -2.23 -20.94
CA THR A 28 4.64 -2.97 -20.13
C THR A 28 4.87 -2.24 -18.81
N VAL A 29 4.71 -2.97 -17.70
CA VAL A 29 5.02 -2.48 -16.35
C VAL A 29 6.53 -2.66 -16.11
N PRO A 30 7.31 -1.57 -15.92
CA PRO A 30 8.73 -1.68 -15.64
C PRO A 30 8.97 -2.35 -14.29
N ILE A 31 9.88 -3.34 -14.24
CA ILE A 31 10.18 -4.06 -13.00
C ILE A 31 10.73 -3.13 -11.91
N THR A 32 11.55 -2.16 -12.29
CA THR A 32 12.12 -1.17 -11.37
C THR A 32 11.04 -0.35 -10.69
N MET A 33 9.97 -0.01 -11.41
CA MET A 33 8.84 0.73 -10.86
C MET A 33 8.00 -0.13 -9.91
N ALA A 34 7.74 -1.39 -10.27
CA ALA A 34 7.04 -2.33 -9.40
C ALA A 34 7.84 -2.60 -8.09
N MET A 35 9.15 -2.80 -8.21
CA MET A 35 10.03 -2.98 -7.06
C MET A 35 10.11 -1.71 -6.21
N GLY A 36 10.17 -0.52 -6.83
CA GLY A 36 10.15 0.76 -6.11
C GLY A 36 8.86 0.98 -5.31
N HIS A 37 7.71 0.66 -5.91
CA HIS A 37 6.42 0.68 -5.22
C HIS A 37 6.40 -0.29 -4.03
N GLY A 38 6.83 -1.54 -4.24
CA GLY A 38 6.91 -2.55 -3.18
C GLY A 38 7.86 -2.16 -2.04
N ALA A 39 9.07 -1.72 -2.37
CA ALA A 39 10.07 -1.27 -1.40
C ALA A 39 9.58 -0.06 -0.61
N GLY A 40 8.96 0.92 -1.28
CA GLY A 40 8.32 2.06 -0.63
C GLY A 40 7.22 1.64 0.34
N GLY A 41 6.40 0.65 -0.04
CA GLY A 41 5.38 0.08 0.84
C GLY A 41 5.97 -0.56 2.09
N VAL A 42 7.06 -1.32 1.96
CA VAL A 42 7.77 -1.94 3.11
C VAL A 42 8.36 -0.88 4.03
N VAL A 43 9.05 0.12 3.49
CA VAL A 43 9.59 1.24 4.30
C VAL A 43 8.46 1.98 5.01
N GLY A 44 7.36 2.26 4.30
CA GLY A 44 6.17 2.89 4.87
C GLY A 44 5.58 2.08 6.02
N LEU A 45 5.49 0.75 5.89
CA LEU A 45 5.03 -0.15 6.95
C LEU A 45 5.89 -0.09 8.20
N VAL A 46 7.23 -0.10 8.05
CA VAL A 46 8.15 0.01 9.18
C VAL A 46 7.97 1.35 9.90
N VAL A 47 7.91 2.45 9.14
CA VAL A 47 7.71 3.79 9.72
C VAL A 47 6.35 3.89 10.42
N LEU A 48 5.30 3.33 9.83
CA LEU A 48 3.96 3.32 10.41
C LEU A 48 3.89 2.47 11.68
N TYR A 49 4.55 1.33 11.73
CA TYR A 49 4.64 0.50 12.94
C TYR A 49 5.21 1.30 14.12
N PHE A 50 6.35 1.98 13.91
CA PHE A 50 6.93 2.82 14.96
C PHE A 50 6.05 4.02 15.31
N ALA A 51 5.40 4.64 14.32
CA ALA A 51 4.46 5.74 14.57
C ALA A 51 3.25 5.27 15.40
N ALA A 52 2.65 4.14 15.06
CA ALA A 52 1.52 3.54 15.76
C ALA A 52 1.91 3.14 17.20
N GLY A 53 3.09 2.55 17.39
CA GLY A 53 3.62 2.22 18.72
C GLY A 53 3.87 3.45 19.60
N SER A 54 4.26 4.60 19.01
CA SER A 54 4.50 5.83 19.77
C SER A 54 3.24 6.61 20.13
N ILE A 55 2.21 6.60 19.27
CA ILE A 55 1.00 7.41 19.43
C ILE A 55 -0.13 6.59 20.06
N GLY A 56 -0.19 5.29 19.76
CA GLY A 56 -1.08 4.35 20.43
C GLY A 56 -2.56 4.42 20.03
N THR A 57 -2.94 5.15 18.97
CA THR A 57 -4.36 5.18 18.55
C THR A 57 -4.75 3.92 17.78
N THR A 58 -5.94 3.41 18.07
CA THR A 58 -6.51 2.21 17.42
C THR A 58 -6.61 2.38 15.90
N ALA A 59 -6.88 3.60 15.41
CA ALA A 59 -6.93 3.90 13.98
C ALA A 59 -5.58 3.66 13.26
N LEU A 60 -4.45 3.97 13.90
CA LEU A 60 -3.12 3.74 13.32
C LEU A 60 -2.78 2.25 13.26
N TRP A 61 -3.21 1.47 14.25
CA TRP A 61 -3.07 0.02 14.22
C TRP A 61 -3.94 -0.62 13.13
N TRP A 62 -5.17 -0.14 12.94
CA TRP A 62 -6.00 -0.55 11.82
C TRP A 62 -5.36 -0.20 10.47
N ALA A 63 -4.84 1.02 10.32
CA ALA A 63 -4.11 1.43 9.12
C ALA A 63 -2.92 0.49 8.84
N PHE A 64 -2.14 0.16 9.87
CA PHE A 64 -1.02 -0.76 9.76
C PHE A 64 -1.46 -2.14 9.25
N TRP A 65 -2.47 -2.76 9.88
CA TRP A 65 -2.94 -4.08 9.46
C TRP A 65 -3.55 -4.09 8.05
N LEU A 66 -4.28 -3.04 7.68
CA LEU A 66 -4.79 -2.88 6.31
C LEU A 66 -3.64 -2.78 5.30
N TYR A 67 -2.59 -2.01 5.60
CA TYR A 67 -1.42 -1.94 4.72
C TYR A 67 -0.62 -3.25 4.67
N VAL A 68 -0.57 -4.03 5.75
CA VAL A 68 0.01 -5.38 5.73
C VAL A 68 -0.78 -6.27 4.77
N LEU A 69 -2.12 -6.27 4.86
CA LEU A 69 -2.97 -7.03 3.95
C LEU A 69 -2.80 -6.55 2.49
N ALA A 70 -2.72 -5.25 2.26
CA ALA A 70 -2.48 -4.69 0.94
C ALA A 70 -1.09 -5.10 0.38
N ALA A 71 -0.06 -5.12 1.22
CA ALA A 71 1.28 -5.57 0.84
C ALA A 71 1.28 -7.05 0.45
N LEU A 72 0.60 -7.91 1.21
CA LEU A 72 0.41 -9.32 0.85
C LEU A 72 -0.34 -9.47 -0.49
N GLY A 73 -1.36 -8.65 -0.72
CA GLY A 73 -2.04 -8.55 -2.01
C GLY A 73 -1.07 -8.18 -3.15
N GLY A 74 -0.25 -7.15 -2.97
CA GLY A 74 0.77 -6.76 -3.95
C GLY A 74 1.85 -7.82 -4.20
N CYS A 75 2.27 -8.55 -3.14
CA CYS A 75 3.15 -9.70 -3.26
C CYS A 75 2.50 -10.80 -4.11
N SER A 76 1.23 -11.11 -3.87
CA SER A 76 0.50 -12.12 -4.66
C SER A 76 0.37 -11.73 -6.14
N VAL A 77 0.12 -10.46 -6.45
CA VAL A 77 0.13 -9.92 -7.82
C VAL A 77 1.50 -10.09 -8.48
N THR A 78 2.58 -9.81 -7.74
CA THR A 78 3.95 -9.95 -8.25
C THR A 78 4.30 -11.41 -8.49
N ILE A 79 3.94 -12.31 -7.57
CA ILE A 79 4.15 -13.76 -7.70
C ILE A 79 3.41 -14.28 -8.95
N TYR A 80 2.12 -13.97 -9.05
CA TYR A 80 1.30 -14.44 -10.17
C TYR A 80 1.79 -13.90 -11.51
N SER A 81 2.15 -12.61 -11.57
CA SER A 81 2.56 -11.99 -12.83
C SER A 81 3.98 -12.31 -13.28
N ARG A 82 4.93 -12.39 -12.34
CA ARG A 82 6.35 -12.50 -12.68
C ARG A 82 6.91 -13.89 -12.50
N PHE A 83 6.50 -14.59 -11.45
CA PHE A 83 7.04 -15.90 -11.14
C PHE A 83 6.24 -17.03 -11.80
N LEU A 84 4.93 -16.85 -11.95
CA LEU A 84 4.07 -17.80 -12.67
C LEU A 84 3.88 -17.44 -14.15
N GLY A 85 4.30 -16.25 -14.57
CA GLY A 85 4.27 -15.82 -15.98
C GLY A 85 2.87 -15.60 -16.55
N HIS A 86 1.86 -15.45 -15.70
CA HIS A 86 0.48 -15.18 -16.11
C HIS A 86 0.19 -13.68 -16.06
N ASP A 87 -0.84 -13.19 -16.72
CA ASP A 87 -1.30 -11.83 -16.46
C ASP A 87 -2.00 -11.75 -15.10
N ALA A 88 -1.61 -10.79 -14.27
CA ALA A 88 -2.27 -10.56 -12.98
C ALA A 88 -3.77 -10.28 -13.22
N PRO A 89 -4.67 -11.06 -12.63
CA PRO A 89 -6.09 -10.87 -12.87
C PRO A 89 -6.53 -9.54 -12.25
N ARG A 90 -7.39 -8.82 -12.97
CA ARG A 90 -7.78 -7.44 -12.62
C ARG A 90 -8.36 -7.32 -11.20
N PHE A 91 -9.08 -8.35 -10.73
CA PHE A 91 -9.64 -8.36 -9.38
C PHE A 91 -8.56 -8.37 -8.28
N MET A 92 -7.39 -8.97 -8.51
CA MET A 92 -6.29 -8.93 -7.54
C MET A 92 -5.71 -7.53 -7.43
N ILE A 93 -5.50 -6.86 -8.57
CA ILE A 93 -4.99 -5.49 -8.64
C ILE A 93 -5.96 -4.52 -7.96
N VAL A 94 -7.23 -4.57 -8.35
CA VAL A 94 -8.28 -3.73 -7.76
C VAL A 94 -8.45 -4.05 -6.27
N GLY A 95 -8.48 -5.34 -5.91
CA GLY A 95 -8.65 -5.80 -4.54
C GLY A 95 -7.56 -5.25 -3.60
N HIS A 96 -6.28 -5.46 -3.92
CA HIS A 96 -5.21 -4.91 -3.08
C HIS A 96 -5.22 -3.38 -3.06
N GLY A 97 -5.57 -2.73 -4.18
CA GLY A 97 -5.70 -1.28 -4.28
C GLY A 97 -6.78 -0.74 -3.35
N LEU A 98 -7.95 -1.39 -3.29
CA LEU A 98 -9.03 -1.02 -2.38
C LEU A 98 -8.61 -1.19 -0.91
N VAL A 99 -7.94 -2.28 -0.56
CA VAL A 99 -7.41 -2.46 0.80
C VAL A 99 -6.40 -1.35 1.16
N ALA A 100 -5.53 -0.97 0.21
CA ALA A 100 -4.60 0.15 0.42
C ALA A 100 -5.31 1.50 0.61
N VAL A 101 -6.42 1.75 -0.10
CA VAL A 101 -7.25 2.95 0.09
C VAL A 101 -7.90 2.98 1.46
N LEU A 102 -8.39 1.83 1.95
CA LEU A 102 -8.92 1.73 3.32
C LEU A 102 -7.82 1.99 4.36
N GLY A 103 -6.61 1.44 4.16
CA GLY A 103 -5.45 1.71 5.01
C GLY A 103 -5.07 3.20 5.02
N CYS A 104 -5.09 3.85 3.85
CA CYS A 104 -4.84 5.28 3.72
C CYS A 104 -5.89 6.11 4.46
N THR A 105 -7.16 5.73 4.32
CA THR A 105 -8.27 6.38 5.03
C THR A 105 -8.10 6.27 6.54
N ALA A 106 -7.79 5.07 7.05
CA ALA A 106 -7.52 4.84 8.47
C ALA A 106 -6.31 5.66 8.96
N LEU A 107 -5.24 5.74 8.17
CA LEU A 107 -4.07 6.56 8.48
C LEU A 107 -4.44 8.04 8.57
N THR A 108 -5.21 8.57 7.61
CA THR A 108 -5.68 9.96 7.64
C THR A 108 -6.57 10.24 8.85
N LEU A 109 -7.51 9.35 9.18
CA LEU A 109 -8.35 9.49 10.38
C LEU A 109 -7.51 9.46 11.66
N GLY A 110 -6.48 8.62 11.72
CA GLY A 110 -5.52 8.58 12.82
C GLY A 110 -4.68 9.86 12.94
N VAL A 111 -4.27 10.45 11.81
CA VAL A 111 -3.56 11.74 11.75
C VAL A 111 -4.44 12.90 12.23
N LEU A 112 -5.72 12.90 11.84
CA LEU A 112 -6.68 13.95 12.20
C LEU A 112 -7.23 13.78 13.62
N GLY A 113 -6.94 12.67 14.30
CA GLY A 113 -7.46 12.41 15.65
C GLY A 113 -8.97 12.17 15.70
N ILE A 114 -9.60 11.80 14.59
CA ILE A 114 -11.06 11.63 14.49
C ILE A 114 -11.52 10.28 15.10
N VAL A 115 -10.63 9.28 15.13
CA VAL A 115 -10.91 7.94 15.69
C VAL A 115 -9.83 7.59 16.70
N THR A 116 -10.11 7.84 17.98
CA THR A 116 -9.15 7.76 19.10
C THR A 116 -9.53 6.76 20.20
N ALA A 117 -10.56 5.94 19.99
CA ALA A 117 -11.02 4.96 20.98
C ALA A 117 -10.14 3.70 21.02
#